data_AF-A0A3Q1EBW7-F1
#
_entry.id   AF-A0A3Q1EBW7-F1
#
_cell.length_a   1.000
_cell.length_b   1.000
_cell.length_c   1.000
_cell.angle_alpha   90.00
_cell.angle_beta   90.00
_cell.angle_gamma   90.00
#
_symmetry.space_group_name_H-M   'P 1'
#
loop_
_entity.id
_entity.type
_entity.pdbx_description
1 polymer ?
#
loop_
_entity_poly.entity_id
_entity_poly.type
_entity_poly.pdbx_seq_one_letter_code
_entity_poly.pdbx_strand_id
1 'polypeptide(L)'
;MGAFIAKLLLPTVSSLVFLPTASVAAKRGFHMEAMVYFFTMFFTAIYHACDGPGLSILCFMRYDILEYFSVYGTALSMWVTLIALGDFDEPQRSSITMFGVLTIAVRIYQDRWGYGVYSGPIGSAVFIITVKWLQKMKQLRSVYPEKSVYTQQVGPGCCFGALALMLRFYFEEWDYSYVHSFYHLSLAVSFVLLLPKKNRYSGDGRNAAKLSCFTLCCCVRLTDYDHHSVLTREESWSSL
;
A
#
# COMPACT_ATOMS: atom_id res chain seq x y z
N MET A 1 0.40 39.37 3.08
CA MET A 1 1.41 38.42 2.57
C MET A 1 1.45 37.12 3.37
N GLY A 2 1.52 37.14 4.71
CA GLY A 2 1.58 35.92 5.54
C GLY A 2 0.42 34.93 5.35
N ALA A 3 -0.83 35.40 5.28
CA ALA A 3 -2.01 34.54 5.06
C ALA A 3 -1.99 33.81 3.69
N PHE A 4 -1.42 34.44 2.66
CA PHE A 4 -1.29 33.86 1.31
C PHE A 4 -0.24 32.75 1.29
N ILE A 5 0.91 32.97 1.92
CA ILE A 5 1.97 31.96 2.05
C ILE A 5 1.48 30.76 2.88
N ALA A 6 0.77 31.02 3.99
CA ALA A 6 0.19 29.95 4.81
C ALA A 6 -0.81 29.09 4.03
N LYS A 7 -1.62 29.70 3.15
CA LYS A 7 -2.55 28.98 2.27
C LYS A 7 -1.82 28.07 1.27
N LEU A 8 -0.70 28.53 0.71
CA LEU A 8 0.10 27.73 -0.23
C LEU A 8 0.83 26.56 0.43
N LEU A 9 1.17 26.65 1.72
CA LEU A 9 1.81 25.55 2.47
C LEU A 9 0.81 24.52 3.02
N LEU A 10 -0.49 24.78 2.93
CA LEU A 10 -1.52 23.92 3.52
C LEU A 10 -1.49 22.48 2.96
N PRO A 11 -1.33 22.25 1.64
CA PRO A 11 -1.17 20.89 1.09
C PRO A 11 0.08 20.16 1.63
N THR A 12 1.17 20.88 1.84
CA THR A 12 2.40 20.35 2.45
C THR A 12 2.17 19.89 3.88
N VAL A 13 1.57 20.76 4.71
CA VAL A 13 1.30 20.45 6.12
C VAL A 13 0.27 19.33 6.25
N SER A 14 -0.78 19.36 5.44
CA SER A 14 -1.81 18.32 5.46
C SER A 14 -1.28 16.95 5.04
N SER A 15 -0.24 16.87 4.20
CA SER A 15 0.40 15.59 3.85
C SER A 15 0.96 14.85 5.07
N LEU A 16 1.31 15.57 6.14
CA LEU A 16 1.83 14.98 7.37
C LEU A 16 0.80 14.10 8.10
N VAL A 17 -0.50 14.19 7.78
CA VAL A 17 -1.54 13.30 8.32
C VAL A 17 -1.33 11.82 7.95
N PHE A 18 -0.52 11.52 6.93
CA PHE A 18 -0.12 10.14 6.63
C PHE A 18 0.87 9.57 7.66
N LEU A 19 1.55 10.40 8.46
CA LEU A 19 2.45 9.94 9.53
C LEU A 19 1.70 9.24 10.69
N PRO A 20 0.62 9.81 11.28
CA PRO A 20 -0.19 9.07 12.24
C PRO A 20 -0.85 7.84 11.60
N THR A 21 -1.24 7.87 10.33
CA THR A 21 -1.74 6.70 9.60
C THR A 21 -0.71 5.57 9.52
N ALA A 22 0.54 5.89 9.15
CA ALA A 22 1.67 4.96 9.17
C ALA A 22 1.94 4.41 10.57
N SER A 23 1.90 5.27 11.58
CA SER A 23 2.11 4.89 12.98
C SER A 23 1.05 3.92 13.49
N VAL A 24 -0.22 4.15 13.14
CA VAL A 24 -1.32 3.24 13.46
C VAL A 24 -1.15 1.91 12.75
N ALA A 25 -0.78 1.91 11.46
CA ALA A 25 -0.53 0.68 10.71
C ALA A 25 0.60 -0.15 11.32
N ALA A 26 1.73 0.49 11.67
CA ALA A 26 2.85 -0.16 12.34
C ALA A 26 2.44 -0.76 13.69
N LYS A 27 1.68 -0.03 14.51
CA LYS A 27 1.15 -0.53 15.80
C LYS A 27 0.20 -1.71 15.65
N ARG A 28 -0.54 -1.77 14.54
CA ARG A 28 -1.44 -2.90 14.21
C ARG A 28 -0.71 -4.08 13.54
N GLY A 29 0.60 -3.95 13.32
CA GLY A 29 1.45 -4.99 12.72
C GLY A 29 1.50 -5.00 11.19
N PHE A 30 0.93 -3.98 10.53
CA PHE A 30 0.93 -3.80 9.08
C PHE A 30 2.15 -3.00 8.63
N HIS A 31 3.35 -3.59 8.75
CA HIS A 31 4.61 -2.90 8.48
C HIS A 31 4.80 -2.52 7.01
N MET A 32 4.35 -3.36 6.08
CA MET A 32 4.41 -3.07 4.64
C MET A 32 3.55 -1.84 4.30
N GLU A 33 2.31 -1.83 4.77
CA GLU A 33 1.38 -0.72 4.59
C GLU A 33 1.92 0.56 5.27
N ALA A 34 2.50 0.45 6.46
CA ALA A 34 3.12 1.58 7.15
C ALA A 34 4.28 2.20 6.34
N MET A 35 5.13 1.37 5.72
CA MET A 35 6.20 1.86 4.83
C MET A 35 5.64 2.59 3.62
N VAL A 36 4.57 2.08 3.00
CA VAL A 36 3.92 2.72 1.85
C VAL A 36 3.27 4.05 2.25
N TYR A 37 2.63 4.13 3.42
CA TYR A 37 2.05 5.39 3.91
C TYR A 37 3.13 6.43 4.23
N PHE A 38 4.26 6.00 4.81
CA PHE A 38 5.39 6.89 5.06
C PHE A 38 6.03 7.37 3.75
N PHE A 39 6.20 6.47 2.78
CA PHE A 39 6.66 6.80 1.43
C PHE A 39 5.75 7.87 0.79
N THR A 40 4.44 7.67 0.88
CA THR A 40 3.44 8.62 0.36
C THR A 40 3.54 9.97 1.05
N MET A 41 3.62 9.98 2.38
CA MET A 41 3.82 11.19 3.15
C MET A 41 5.05 11.98 2.68
N PHE A 42 6.19 11.29 2.55
CA PHE A 42 7.46 11.90 2.18
C PHE A 42 7.40 12.55 0.80
N PHE A 43 6.97 11.81 -0.23
CA PHE A 43 6.94 12.33 -1.60
C PHE A 43 5.85 13.39 -1.80
N THR A 44 4.67 13.23 -1.20
CA THR A 44 3.60 14.23 -1.29
C THR A 44 3.96 15.52 -0.55
N ALA A 45 4.57 15.44 0.63
CA ALA A 45 5.02 16.62 1.36
C ALA A 45 6.12 17.38 0.59
N ILE A 46 7.11 16.68 0.04
CA ILE A 46 8.19 17.34 -0.72
C ILE A 46 7.66 17.90 -2.04
N TYR A 47 6.78 17.18 -2.74
CA TYR A 47 6.11 17.68 -3.94
C TYR A 47 5.41 19.02 -3.70
N HIS A 48 4.57 19.12 -2.65
CA HIS A 48 3.89 20.38 -2.34
C HIS A 48 4.83 21.44 -1.75
N ALA A 49 5.87 21.06 -1.01
CA ALA A 49 6.87 22.01 -0.55
C ALA A 49 7.61 22.66 -1.73
N CYS A 50 7.90 21.88 -2.76
CA CYS A 50 8.53 22.33 -4.00
C CYS A 50 7.66 23.28 -4.83
N ASP A 51 6.35 23.10 -4.78
CA ASP A 51 5.36 23.97 -5.43
C ASP A 51 5.18 25.31 -4.68
N GLY A 52 5.60 25.37 -3.41
CA GLY A 52 5.47 26.53 -2.54
C GLY A 52 6.43 27.69 -2.87
N PRO A 53 6.04 28.95 -2.59
CA PRO A 53 6.84 30.12 -2.92
C PRO A 53 8.14 30.16 -2.11
N GLY A 54 9.29 30.21 -2.80
CA GLY A 54 10.61 30.32 -2.18
C GLY A 54 11.18 29.04 -1.57
N LEU A 55 10.49 27.90 -1.74
CA LEU A 55 10.91 26.60 -1.19
C LEU A 55 11.43 25.63 -2.25
N SER A 56 11.55 26.06 -3.52
CA SER A 56 12.11 25.25 -4.61
C SER A 56 13.54 24.76 -4.36
N ILE A 57 14.29 25.42 -3.46
CA ILE A 57 15.61 24.98 -3.03
C ILE A 57 15.61 23.67 -2.22
N LEU A 58 14.46 23.27 -1.66
CA LEU A 58 14.30 22.00 -0.97
C LEU A 58 14.11 20.82 -1.95
N CYS A 59 13.93 21.08 -3.24
CA CYS A 59 13.72 20.05 -4.26
C CYS A 59 15.03 19.35 -4.60
N PHE A 60 15.24 18.17 -4.01
CA PHE A 60 16.40 17.32 -4.31
C PHE A 60 16.27 16.59 -5.67
N MET A 61 15.08 16.59 -6.27
CA MET A 61 14.75 15.89 -7.50
C MET A 61 13.84 16.78 -8.38
N ARG A 62 13.77 16.49 -9.69
CA ARG A 62 12.87 17.19 -10.60
C ARG A 62 11.41 17.06 -10.17
N TYR A 63 10.66 18.15 -10.34
CA TYR A 63 9.26 18.28 -9.94
C TYR A 63 8.37 17.16 -10.52
N ASP A 64 8.55 16.85 -11.81
CA ASP A 64 7.80 15.79 -12.50
C ASP A 64 8.03 14.40 -11.91
N ILE A 65 9.20 14.15 -11.31
CA ILE A 65 9.47 12.87 -10.66
C ILE A 65 8.89 12.84 -9.24
N LEU A 66 8.93 13.96 -8.51
CA LEU A 66 8.27 14.09 -7.21
C LEU A 66 6.75 13.90 -7.32
N GLU A 67 6.14 14.53 -8.32
CA GLU A 67 4.73 14.36 -8.64
C GLU A 67 4.40 12.88 -8.94
N TYR A 68 5.21 12.23 -9.79
CA TYR A 68 5.04 10.82 -10.12
C TYR A 68 5.01 9.96 -8.86
N PHE A 69 5.98 10.13 -7.96
CA PHE A 69 6.04 9.34 -6.72
C PHE A 69 4.96 9.69 -5.71
N SER A 70 4.49 10.94 -5.67
CA SER A 70 3.34 11.33 -4.84
C SER A 70 2.07 10.62 -5.29
N VAL A 71 1.77 10.65 -6.60
CA VAL A 71 0.61 9.97 -7.19
C VAL A 71 0.73 8.44 -7.04
N TYR A 72 1.93 7.90 -7.28
CA TYR A 72 2.25 6.48 -7.12
C TYR A 72 2.09 5.99 -5.68
N GLY A 73 2.66 6.68 -4.71
CA GLY A 73 2.52 6.35 -3.29
C GLY A 73 1.05 6.36 -2.88
N THR A 74 0.28 7.34 -3.35
CA THR A 74 -1.14 7.48 -3.02
C THR A 74 -1.97 6.33 -3.58
N ALA A 75 -1.81 6.01 -4.86
CA ALA A 75 -2.50 4.87 -5.48
C ALA A 75 -2.08 3.53 -4.85
N LEU A 76 -0.78 3.36 -4.56
CA LEU A 76 -0.28 2.18 -3.89
C LEU A 76 -0.83 2.05 -2.46
N SER A 77 -0.94 3.16 -1.72
CA SER A 77 -1.55 3.20 -0.39
C SER A 77 -2.99 2.71 -0.42
N MET A 78 -3.79 3.16 -1.39
CA MET A 78 -5.16 2.68 -1.58
C MET A 78 -5.18 1.17 -1.85
N TRP A 79 -4.31 0.70 -2.76
CA TRP A 79 -4.20 -0.72 -3.08
C TRP A 79 -3.87 -1.58 -1.87
N VAL A 80 -2.76 -1.29 -1.17
CA VAL A 80 -2.30 -2.12 -0.05
C VAL A 80 -3.28 -2.09 1.13
N THR A 81 -3.98 -0.96 1.36
CA THR A 81 -5.06 -0.88 2.35
C THR A 81 -6.19 -1.86 2.02
N LEU A 82 -6.64 -1.88 0.76
CA LEU A 82 -7.72 -2.74 0.32
C LEU A 82 -7.30 -4.22 0.34
N ILE A 83 -6.09 -4.55 -0.11
CA ILE A 83 -5.58 -5.92 -0.03
C ILE A 83 -5.46 -6.38 1.43
N ALA A 84 -5.02 -5.52 2.35
CA ALA A 84 -5.00 -5.81 3.78
C ALA A 84 -6.41 -6.08 4.35
N LEU A 85 -7.42 -5.31 3.91
CA LEU A 85 -8.83 -5.53 4.27
C LEU A 85 -9.36 -6.88 3.75
N GLY A 86 -8.84 -7.36 2.62
CA GLY A 86 -9.23 -8.63 2.02
C GLY A 86 -8.81 -9.88 2.80
N ASP A 87 -7.97 -9.77 3.85
CA ASP A 87 -7.57 -10.86 4.77
C ASP A 87 -6.94 -12.08 4.05
N PHE A 88 -6.12 -11.85 3.02
CA PHE A 88 -5.46 -12.91 2.21
C PHE A 88 -4.33 -13.62 2.94
N ASP A 89 -4.31 -14.95 2.81
CA ASP A 89 -3.22 -15.78 3.28
C ASP A 89 -2.00 -15.63 2.36
N GLU A 90 -0.81 -15.84 2.90
CA GLU A 90 0.40 -15.96 2.09
C GLU A 90 0.43 -17.32 1.36
N PRO A 91 0.93 -17.39 0.10
CA PRO A 91 1.64 -16.35 -0.67
C PRO A 91 0.71 -15.46 -1.53
N GLN A 92 -0.62 -15.65 -1.47
CA GLN A 92 -1.56 -14.93 -2.33
C GLN A 92 -1.53 -13.42 -2.06
N ARG A 93 -1.50 -13.03 -0.77
CA ARG A 93 -1.40 -11.62 -0.38
C ARG A 93 -0.17 -10.95 -1.00
N SER A 94 1.02 -11.52 -0.81
CA SER A 94 2.25 -11.01 -1.40
C SER A 94 2.16 -10.90 -2.94
N SER A 95 1.63 -11.94 -3.60
CA SER A 95 1.49 -11.95 -5.06
C SER A 95 0.57 -10.85 -5.58
N ILE A 96 -0.60 -10.66 -4.95
CA ILE A 96 -1.56 -9.61 -5.33
C ILE A 96 -0.99 -8.21 -5.01
N THR A 97 -0.31 -8.05 -3.87
CA THR A 97 0.39 -6.81 -3.54
C THR A 97 1.44 -6.46 -4.59
N MET A 98 2.32 -7.40 -4.95
CA MET A 98 3.36 -7.17 -5.95
C MET A 98 2.79 -6.91 -7.34
N PHE A 99 1.71 -7.60 -7.72
CA PHE A 99 1.00 -7.30 -8.96
C PHE A 99 0.50 -5.85 -8.99
N GLY A 100 -0.08 -5.35 -7.90
CA GLY A 100 -0.49 -3.95 -7.77
C GLY A 100 0.69 -2.98 -7.87
N VAL A 101 1.79 -3.24 -7.15
CA VAL A 101 3.02 -2.43 -7.20
C VAL A 101 3.49 -2.22 -8.64
N LEU A 102 3.60 -3.31 -9.42
CA LEU A 102 4.08 -3.25 -10.80
C LEU A 102 3.08 -2.57 -11.74
N THR A 103 1.80 -2.91 -11.63
CA THR A 103 0.77 -2.36 -12.53
C THR A 103 0.49 -0.89 -12.28
N ILE A 104 0.49 -0.44 -11.02
CA ILE A 104 0.31 0.97 -10.65
C ILE A 104 1.48 1.81 -11.18
N ALA A 105 2.72 1.31 -11.08
CA ALA A 105 3.90 2.01 -11.62
C ALA A 105 3.76 2.25 -13.13
N VAL A 106 3.42 1.21 -13.89
CA VAL A 106 3.22 1.32 -15.34
C VAL A 106 2.05 2.26 -15.67
N ARG A 107 0.93 2.15 -14.97
CA ARG A 107 -0.26 2.97 -15.25
C ARG A 107 0.01 4.46 -15.06
N ILE A 108 0.71 4.83 -13.99
CA ILE A 108 1.02 6.23 -13.69
C ILE A 108 2.06 6.78 -14.66
N TYR A 109 2.99 5.94 -15.11
CA TYR A 109 3.93 6.35 -16.14
C TYR A 109 3.23 6.69 -17.46
N GLN A 110 2.22 5.90 -17.85
CA GLN A 110 1.44 6.13 -19.05
C GLN A 110 0.56 7.38 -18.97
N ASP A 111 -0.15 7.55 -17.86
CA ASP A 111 -1.11 8.64 -17.67
C ASP A 111 -1.37 8.85 -16.17
N ARG A 112 -0.59 9.76 -15.57
CA ARG A 112 -0.68 10.12 -14.14
C ARG A 112 -1.87 11.03 -13.80
N TRP A 113 -2.49 11.66 -14.79
CA TRP A 113 -3.59 12.60 -14.61
C TRP A 113 -4.96 11.95 -14.78
N GLY A 114 -5.02 10.81 -15.46
CA GLY A 114 -6.26 10.11 -15.71
C GLY A 114 -6.92 9.53 -14.46
N TYR A 115 -8.25 9.57 -14.47
CA TYR A 115 -9.10 8.92 -13.46
C TYR A 115 -8.75 7.43 -13.24
N GLY A 116 -8.22 6.77 -14.27
CA GLY A 116 -7.80 5.36 -14.24
C GLY A 116 -6.69 5.05 -13.23
N VAL A 117 -5.90 6.05 -12.81
CA VAL A 117 -4.82 5.87 -11.83
C VAL A 117 -5.35 5.42 -10.47
N TYR A 118 -6.45 6.01 -10.01
CA TYR A 118 -7.06 5.66 -8.73
C TYR A 118 -8.22 4.66 -8.90
N SER A 119 -9.09 4.86 -9.90
CA SER A 119 -10.23 3.98 -10.12
C SER A 119 -9.83 2.56 -10.55
N GLY A 120 -8.73 2.39 -11.28
CA GLY A 120 -8.21 1.07 -11.69
C GLY A 120 -7.83 0.21 -10.49
N PRO A 121 -6.87 0.63 -9.64
CA PRO A 121 -6.49 -0.09 -8.43
C PRO A 121 -7.65 -0.30 -7.46
N ILE A 122 -8.50 0.70 -7.23
CA ILE A 122 -9.65 0.58 -6.32
C ILE A 122 -10.66 -0.43 -6.86
N GLY A 123 -11.08 -0.30 -8.11
CA GLY A 123 -12.08 -1.18 -8.73
C GLY A 123 -11.62 -2.63 -8.78
N SER A 124 -10.36 -2.87 -9.16
CA SER A 124 -9.79 -4.22 -9.19
C SER A 124 -9.60 -4.80 -7.79
N ALA A 125 -9.10 -4.04 -6.81
CA ALA A 125 -8.99 -4.52 -5.44
C ALA A 125 -10.37 -4.86 -4.82
N VAL A 126 -11.36 -3.98 -4.99
CA VAL A 126 -12.74 -4.22 -4.54
C VAL A 126 -13.30 -5.50 -5.17
N PHE A 127 -13.14 -5.67 -6.48
CA PHE A 127 -13.58 -6.88 -7.18
C PHE A 127 -12.95 -8.16 -6.59
N ILE A 128 -11.62 -8.17 -6.41
CA ILE A 128 -10.90 -9.32 -5.84
C ILE A 128 -11.38 -9.62 -4.41
N ILE A 129 -11.57 -8.60 -3.58
CA ILE A 129 -12.08 -8.75 -2.20
C ILE A 129 -13.51 -9.29 -2.20
N THR A 130 -14.39 -8.76 -3.04
CA THR A 130 -15.77 -9.21 -3.17
C THR A 130 -15.84 -10.67 -3.56
N VAL A 131 -15.10 -11.09 -4.59
CA VAL A 131 -15.04 -12.50 -5.03
C VAL A 131 -14.62 -13.41 -3.87
N LYS A 132 -13.55 -13.04 -3.16
CA LYS A 132 -13.07 -13.82 -2.02
C LYS A 132 -14.10 -13.88 -0.89
N TRP A 133 -14.70 -12.75 -0.50
CA TRP A 133 -15.67 -12.72 0.58
C TRP A 133 -16.91 -13.55 0.24
N LEU A 134 -17.38 -13.51 -1.01
CA LEU A 134 -18.46 -14.38 -1.50
C LEU A 134 -18.10 -15.86 -1.41
N GLN A 135 -16.89 -16.25 -1.81
CA GLN A 135 -16.41 -17.63 -1.67
C GLN A 135 -16.37 -18.07 -0.20
N LYS A 136 -15.85 -17.22 0.69
CA LYS A 136 -15.77 -17.49 2.14
C LYS A 136 -17.16 -17.58 2.77
N MET A 137 -18.10 -16.72 2.38
CA MET A 137 -19.50 -16.80 2.81
C MET A 137 -20.17 -18.11 2.37
N LYS A 138 -19.89 -18.58 1.14
CA LYS A 138 -20.40 -19.86 0.64
C LYS A 138 -19.84 -21.05 1.44
N GLN A 139 -18.55 -21.01 1.80
CA GLN A 139 -17.90 -22.05 2.60
C GLN A 139 -18.41 -22.07 4.05
N LEU A 140 -18.50 -20.90 4.70
CA LEU A 140 -18.92 -20.76 6.10
C LEU A 140 -20.45 -20.83 6.29
N ARG A 141 -21.23 -20.72 5.20
CA ARG A 141 -22.70 -20.54 5.24
C ARG A 141 -23.14 -19.41 6.19
N SER A 142 -22.33 -18.36 6.27
CA SER A 142 -22.53 -17.20 7.16
C SER A 142 -22.00 -15.94 6.49
N VAL A 143 -22.46 -14.77 6.95
CA VAL A 143 -22.03 -13.47 6.44
C VAL A 143 -20.59 -13.18 6.89
N TYR A 144 -19.75 -12.75 5.96
CA TYR A 144 -18.36 -12.40 6.21
C TYR A 144 -17.99 -11.09 5.48
N PRO A 145 -17.26 -10.16 6.13
CA PRO A 145 -16.98 -10.07 7.56
C PRO A 145 -18.23 -9.95 8.45
N GLU A 146 -18.07 -9.99 9.77
CA GLU A 146 -19.18 -9.75 10.70
C GLU A 146 -19.83 -8.38 10.48
N LYS A 147 -21.15 -8.28 10.74
CA LYS A 147 -21.92 -7.04 10.50
C LYS A 147 -21.36 -5.83 11.26
N SER A 148 -20.81 -6.05 12.46
CA SER A 148 -20.14 -5.01 13.26
C SER A 148 -18.91 -4.43 12.57
N VAL A 149 -18.12 -5.26 11.88
CA VAL A 149 -16.95 -4.81 11.11
C VAL A 149 -17.40 -3.97 9.92
N TYR A 150 -18.49 -4.35 9.26
CA TYR A 150 -19.07 -3.53 8.20
C TYR A 150 -19.51 -2.15 8.69
N THR A 151 -20.26 -2.07 9.80
CA THR A 151 -20.84 -0.79 10.26
C THR A 151 -19.82 0.11 10.96
N GLN A 152 -18.84 -0.46 11.67
CA GLN A 152 -17.86 0.31 12.44
C GLN A 152 -16.58 0.64 11.67
N GLN A 153 -16.27 -0.13 10.62
CA GLN A 153 -14.97 -0.05 9.95
C GLN A 153 -15.12 0.17 8.44
N VAL A 154 -15.73 -0.79 7.73
CA VAL A 154 -15.75 -0.78 6.25
C VAL A 154 -16.62 0.35 5.71
N GLY A 155 -17.84 0.49 6.24
CA GLY A 155 -18.79 1.53 5.82
C GLY A 155 -18.22 2.94 5.99
N PRO A 156 -17.85 3.35 7.22
CA PRO A 156 -17.23 4.66 7.46
C PRO A 156 -15.96 4.87 6.63
N GLY A 157 -15.09 3.85 6.52
CA GLY A 157 -13.88 3.92 5.72
C GLY A 157 -14.14 4.15 4.23
N CYS A 158 -15.11 3.45 3.65
CA CYS A 158 -15.54 3.65 2.26
C CYS A 158 -16.18 5.03 2.06
N CYS A 159 -16.96 5.54 3.03
CA CYS A 159 -17.54 6.89 2.94
C CYS A 159 -16.45 7.97 2.88
N PHE A 160 -15.45 7.91 3.76
CA PHE A 160 -14.31 8.83 3.73
C PHE A 160 -13.46 8.67 2.46
N GLY A 161 -13.31 7.44 1.96
CA GLY A 161 -12.62 7.17 0.69
C GLY A 161 -13.36 7.77 -0.51
N ALA A 162 -14.69 7.61 -0.56
CA ALA A 162 -15.53 8.21 -1.59
C ALA A 162 -15.49 9.75 -1.51
N LEU A 163 -15.56 10.31 -0.30
CA LEU A 163 -15.40 11.75 -0.09
C LEU A 163 -14.05 12.25 -0.59
N ALA A 164 -12.96 11.55 -0.29
CA ALA A 164 -11.62 11.88 -0.79
C ALA A 164 -11.59 11.91 -2.33
N LEU A 165 -12.12 10.89 -3.00
CA LEU A 165 -12.17 10.86 -4.46
C LEU A 165 -13.06 11.97 -5.05
N MET A 166 -14.20 12.26 -4.41
CA MET A 166 -15.06 13.37 -4.82
C MET A 166 -14.32 14.71 -4.74
N LEU A 167 -13.61 14.96 -3.63
CA LEU A 167 -12.82 16.18 -3.44
C LEU A 167 -11.74 16.31 -4.53
N ARG A 168 -11.01 15.23 -4.83
CA ARG A 168 -9.94 15.21 -5.81
C ARG A 168 -10.43 15.41 -7.25
N PHE A 169 -11.59 14.87 -7.61
CA PHE A 169 -12.03 14.80 -9.01
C PHE A 169 -13.09 15.81 -9.42
N TYR A 170 -13.89 16.31 -8.48
CA TYR A 170 -15.02 17.20 -8.77
C TYR A 170 -14.90 18.57 -8.12
N PHE A 171 -14.22 18.68 -6.98
CA PHE A 171 -14.18 19.92 -6.19
C PHE A 171 -12.78 20.57 -6.14
N GLU A 172 -11.76 19.94 -6.72
CA GLU A 172 -10.36 20.36 -6.56
C GLU A 172 -10.09 21.80 -7.03
N GLU A 173 -10.82 22.26 -8.06
CA GLU A 173 -10.66 23.60 -8.63
C GLU A 173 -11.30 24.72 -7.80
N TRP A 174 -12.13 24.41 -6.80
CA TRP A 174 -12.86 25.44 -6.03
C TRP A 174 -11.92 26.26 -5.14
N ASP A 175 -11.14 25.56 -4.32
CA ASP A 175 -10.07 26.16 -3.54
C ASP A 175 -9.01 25.09 -3.27
N TYR A 176 -8.13 24.90 -4.25
CA TYR A 176 -7.15 23.82 -4.30
C TYR A 176 -6.46 23.59 -2.95
N SER A 177 -5.94 24.64 -2.32
CA SER A 177 -5.24 24.52 -1.04
C SER A 177 -6.10 23.86 0.04
N TYR A 178 -7.35 24.30 0.21
CA TYR A 178 -8.25 23.75 1.23
C TYR A 178 -8.82 22.39 0.83
N VAL A 179 -9.28 22.26 -0.42
CA VAL A 179 -9.91 21.03 -0.92
C VAL A 179 -8.91 19.89 -0.97
N HIS A 180 -7.71 20.13 -1.50
CA HIS A 180 -6.66 19.12 -1.58
C HIS A 180 -6.12 18.74 -0.18
N SER A 181 -6.07 19.70 0.74
CA SER A 181 -5.70 19.40 2.13
C SER A 181 -6.76 18.57 2.86
N PHE A 182 -8.04 18.84 2.61
CA PHE A 182 -9.13 18.05 3.17
C PHE A 182 -9.23 16.67 2.51
N TYR A 183 -8.83 16.56 1.24
CA TYR A 183 -8.61 15.29 0.57
C TYR A 183 -7.58 14.42 1.30
N HIS A 184 -6.40 14.96 1.66
CA HIS A 184 -5.39 14.23 2.45
C HIS A 184 -5.95 13.69 3.77
N LEU A 185 -6.66 14.54 4.52
CA LEU A 185 -7.28 14.15 5.78
C LEU A 185 -8.33 13.04 5.57
N SER A 186 -9.23 13.22 4.62
CA SER A 186 -10.28 12.24 4.32
C SER A 186 -9.69 10.89 3.91
N LEU A 187 -8.63 10.91 3.09
CA LEU A 187 -7.95 9.71 2.65
C LEU A 187 -7.22 8.99 3.79
N ALA A 188 -6.51 9.74 4.64
CA ALA A 188 -5.85 9.18 5.82
C ALA A 188 -6.84 8.54 6.81
N VAL A 189 -7.97 9.20 7.07
CA VAL A 189 -9.05 8.64 7.89
C VAL A 189 -9.61 7.36 7.26
N SER A 190 -9.82 7.37 5.94
CA SER A 190 -10.24 6.16 5.20
C SER A 190 -9.25 5.01 5.40
N PHE A 191 -7.95 5.24 5.24
CA PHE A 191 -6.93 4.19 5.46
C PHE A 191 -6.92 3.64 6.88
N VAL A 192 -6.97 4.51 7.89
CA VAL A 192 -6.99 4.09 9.31
C VAL A 192 -8.24 3.26 9.63
N LEU A 193 -9.39 3.61 9.04
CA LEU A 193 -10.62 2.87 9.21
C LEU A 193 -10.55 1.54 8.45
N LEU A 194 -10.28 1.54 7.15
CA LEU A 194 -10.29 0.33 6.32
C LEU A 194 -9.24 -0.70 6.77
N LEU A 195 -8.10 -0.27 7.31
CA LEU A 195 -7.08 -1.19 7.81
C LEU A 195 -7.59 -2.01 9.01
N PRO A 196 -7.53 -3.36 8.97
CA PRO A 196 -7.97 -4.19 10.09
C PRO A 196 -7.28 -3.85 11.42
N LYS A 197 -7.98 -3.98 12.55
CA LYS A 197 -7.45 -3.64 13.88
C LYS A 197 -6.29 -4.54 14.33
N LYS A 198 -6.20 -5.76 13.82
CA LYS A 198 -5.14 -6.72 14.16
C LYS A 198 -4.68 -7.42 12.89
N ASN A 199 -3.38 -7.40 12.63
CA ASN A 199 -2.79 -8.23 11.59
C ASN A 199 -2.66 -9.68 12.10
N ARG A 200 -3.33 -10.63 11.45
CA ARG A 200 -3.24 -12.06 11.79
C ARG A 200 -1.90 -12.68 11.37
N TYR A 201 -1.17 -12.03 10.47
CA TYR A 201 0.10 -12.48 9.90
C TYR A 201 1.32 -11.77 10.50
N SER A 202 1.13 -10.83 11.43
CA SER A 202 2.22 -10.37 12.29
C SER A 202 2.58 -11.53 13.19
N GLY A 203 3.64 -12.24 12.86
CA GLY A 203 4.10 -13.37 13.65
C GLY A 203 4.18 -12.97 15.13
N ASP A 204 3.69 -13.85 16.01
CA ASP A 204 4.26 -13.92 17.35
C ASP A 204 5.77 -14.01 17.15
N GLY A 205 6.56 -13.11 17.73
CA GLY A 205 7.96 -12.80 17.34
C GLY A 205 8.97 -13.96 17.42
N ARG A 206 8.51 -15.21 17.51
CA ARG A 206 9.27 -16.45 17.52
C ARG A 206 9.75 -16.91 16.13
N ASN A 207 9.13 -16.47 15.03
CA ASN A 207 9.45 -16.92 13.67
C ASN A 207 9.70 -15.78 12.66
N ALA A 208 9.99 -14.56 13.12
CA ALA A 208 10.52 -13.56 12.20
C ALA A 208 11.85 -14.09 11.66
N ALA A 209 11.86 -14.52 10.39
CA ALA A 209 13.09 -14.91 9.72
C ALA A 209 14.06 -13.74 9.85
N LYS A 210 15.09 -13.90 10.68
CA LYS A 210 16.18 -12.94 10.78
C LYS A 210 16.84 -12.93 9.40
N LEU A 211 16.49 -11.95 8.56
CA LEU A 211 17.29 -11.65 7.39
C LEU A 211 18.63 -11.11 7.88
N SER A 212 19.59 -12.02 8.03
CA SER A 212 20.99 -11.66 8.19
C SER A 212 21.49 -11.11 6.85
N CYS A 213 22.33 -10.07 6.91
CA CYS A 213 22.98 -9.44 5.76
C CYS A 213 23.64 -10.46 4.80
N PHE A 214 24.06 -11.62 5.33
CA PHE A 214 24.63 -12.71 4.54
C PHE A 214 23.65 -13.39 3.57
N THR A 215 22.34 -13.41 3.86
CA THR A 215 21.36 -14.08 2.98
C THR A 215 21.10 -13.27 1.70
N LEU A 216 21.28 -11.95 1.73
CA LEU A 216 21.14 -11.08 0.55
C LEU A 216 22.35 -11.17 -0.39
N CYS A 217 23.54 -11.49 0.11
CA CYS A 217 24.75 -11.61 -0.69
C CYS A 217 24.95 -12.99 -1.37
N CYS A 218 24.24 -14.04 -0.91
CA CYS A 218 24.43 -15.40 -1.44
C CYS A 218 23.63 -15.73 -2.72
N CYS A 219 22.68 -14.89 -3.14
CA CYS A 219 21.93 -15.12 -4.39
C CYS A 219 22.73 -14.83 -5.68
N VAL A 220 24.04 -14.62 -5.62
CA VAL A 220 24.91 -14.43 -6.81
C VAL A 220 25.63 -15.73 -7.23
N ARG A 221 25.41 -16.87 -6.56
CA ARG A 221 25.96 -18.15 -7.05
C ARG A 221 24.92 -19.26 -7.07
N LEU A 222 24.13 -19.28 -8.13
CA LEU A 222 23.56 -20.50 -8.67
C LEU A 222 23.88 -20.57 -10.15
N THR A 223 25.01 -21.21 -10.47
CA THR A 223 25.20 -22.08 -11.64
C THR A 223 26.47 -22.89 -11.40
N ASP A 224 26.33 -24.14 -10.99
CA ASP A 224 26.91 -25.19 -11.82
C ASP A 224 26.19 -26.52 -11.64
N TYR A 225 26.00 -27.18 -12.77
CA TYR A 225 25.32 -28.44 -13.01
C TYR A 225 26.44 -29.49 -13.13
N ASP A 226 26.36 -30.66 -12.48
CA ASP A 226 26.83 -31.86 -13.20
C ASP A 226 26.28 -33.19 -12.68
N HIS A 227 26.12 -34.06 -13.66
CA HIS A 227 25.63 -35.43 -13.69
C HIS A 227 26.77 -36.45 -13.44
N HIS A 228 26.42 -37.74 -13.33
CA HIS A 228 27.26 -38.96 -13.14
C HIS A 228 27.62 -39.30 -11.67
N SER A 229 27.39 -40.52 -11.16
CA SER A 229 27.73 -41.83 -11.73
C SER A 229 26.84 -43.00 -11.26
N VAL A 230 26.76 -43.98 -12.14
CA VAL A 230 26.05 -45.27 -12.10
C VAL A 230 26.92 -46.38 -11.47
N LEU A 231 26.28 -47.39 -10.85
CA LEU A 231 26.73 -48.79 -10.58
C LEU A 231 27.91 -49.06 -9.63
N THR A 232 27.62 -49.73 -8.49
CA THR A 232 28.23 -51.01 -8.02
C THR A 232 27.29 -51.64 -6.97
N ARG A 233 26.61 -52.77 -7.29
CA ARG A 233 26.87 -54.18 -6.88
C ARG A 233 26.45 -54.46 -5.42
N GLU A 234 25.36 -55.21 -5.17
CA GLU A 234 25.36 -56.64 -4.76
C GLU A 234 26.39 -56.90 -3.64
N GLU A 235 26.06 -57.38 -2.44
CA GLU A 235 25.44 -58.67 -2.15
C GLU A 235 24.75 -58.69 -0.77
N SER A 236 23.57 -59.29 -0.72
CA SER A 236 23.09 -60.07 0.42
C SER A 236 23.74 -61.45 0.33
N TRP A 237 24.26 -62.01 1.43
CA TRP A 237 24.16 -63.42 1.88
C TRP A 237 25.30 -63.77 2.87
N SER A 238 24.92 -64.57 3.87
CA SER A 238 25.73 -65.54 4.64
C SER A 238 26.76 -65.10 5.71
N SER A 239 26.42 -65.52 6.94
CA SER A 239 27.26 -66.19 7.96
C SER A 239 28.26 -65.39 8.81
N LEU A 240 28.03 -65.58 10.13
CA LEU A 240 28.88 -65.37 11.33
C LEU A 240 28.93 -63.97 11.93
#